data_AF-A0A9Q3FLQ5-F1
#
_entry.id   AF-A0A9Q3FLQ5-F1
#
_cell.length_a   1.000
_cell.length_b   1.000
_cell.length_c   1.000
_cell.angle_alpha   90.00
_cell.angle_beta   90.00
_cell.angle_gamma   90.00
#
_symmetry.space_group_name_H-M   'P 1'
#
loop_
_entity.id
_entity.type
_entity.pdbx_description
1 polymer ?
#
loop_
_entity_poly.entity_id
_entity_poly.type
_entity_poly.pdbx_seq_one_letter_code
_entity_poly.pdbx_strand_id
1 'polypeptide(L)'
;MPNLQVASSSESSRPPAFKTPSMKAPECFDGTHPFKVRSFIQYCELIFHNDPANFSQDRKKVLYATSFPIGRAAKWIEPYLSNLANKDPSYLLNSWQLFESQLFTLFGDPNEVRKAESELDALRLKEGGHFSLYIADFRSLVSRIGNLG
;
A
#
# COMPACT_ATOMS: atom_id res chain seq x y z
N MET A 1 17.28 41.81 -33.71
CA MET A 1 15.91 41.56 -34.20
C MET A 1 15.99 40.60 -35.38
N PRO A 2 15.21 39.52 -35.49
CA PRO A 2 14.94 38.47 -34.50
C PRO A 2 14.99 37.02 -35.09
N ASN A 3 15.02 36.03 -34.17
CA ASN A 3 14.29 34.73 -34.14
C ASN A 3 14.48 33.62 -35.20
N LEU A 4 14.87 32.39 -34.81
CA LEU A 4 14.09 31.24 -34.25
C LEU A 4 14.17 30.11 -35.32
N GLN A 5 14.28 28.81 -35.07
CA GLN A 5 14.06 28.02 -33.87
C GLN A 5 14.76 26.65 -34.01
N VAL A 6 15.08 26.09 -32.85
CA VAL A 6 15.65 24.77 -32.59
C VAL A 6 14.60 23.67 -32.74
N ALA A 7 15.10 22.43 -32.91
CA ALA A 7 14.57 21.15 -32.40
C ALA A 7 13.99 20.19 -33.45
N SER A 8 14.83 19.23 -33.85
CA SER A 8 14.36 17.88 -34.16
C SER A 8 14.33 17.11 -32.84
N SER A 9 13.13 16.92 -32.29
CA SER A 9 12.89 16.02 -31.16
C SER A 9 12.05 14.86 -31.66
N SER A 10 12.70 13.77 -32.07
CA SER A 10 12.06 12.47 -32.23
C SER A 10 11.88 11.84 -30.85
N GLU A 11 10.87 12.30 -30.11
CA GLU A 11 10.49 11.68 -28.85
C GLU A 11 9.53 10.52 -29.15
N SER A 12 10.09 9.32 -29.20
CA SER A 12 9.33 8.07 -29.24
C SER A 12 8.59 7.90 -27.90
N SER A 13 7.38 8.43 -27.79
CA SER A 13 6.55 8.26 -26.60
C SER A 13 5.83 6.92 -26.66
N ARG A 14 6.40 5.95 -25.93
CA ARG A 14 5.75 4.68 -25.58
C ARG A 14 4.38 4.99 -24.92
N PRO A 15 3.30 4.25 -25.23
CA PRO A 15 1.97 4.59 -24.70
C PRO A 15 1.94 4.48 -23.16
N PRO A 16 1.13 5.29 -22.43
CA PRO A 16 0.82 4.97 -21.04
C PRO A 16 -0.05 3.71 -21.02
N ALA A 17 0.54 2.59 -20.64
CA ALA A 17 -0.12 1.29 -20.49
C ALA A 17 0.01 0.88 -19.00
N PHE A 18 -1.01 0.50 -18.23
CA PHE A 18 -2.42 0.16 -18.44
C PHE A 18 -3.26 0.91 -17.39
N LYS A 19 -4.38 1.52 -17.77
CA LYS A 19 -5.39 2.08 -16.85
C LYS A 19 -6.69 1.30 -17.03
N THR A 20 -6.84 0.18 -16.32
CA THR A 20 -8.12 -0.56 -16.27
C THR A 20 -9.26 0.39 -15.87
N PRO A 21 -10.40 0.43 -16.59
CA PRO A 21 -11.57 1.09 -16.08
C PRO A 21 -12.01 0.37 -14.80
N SER A 22 -12.05 1.08 -13.67
CA SER A 22 -12.59 0.60 -12.40
C SER A 22 -11.77 -0.46 -11.66
N MET A 23 -10.53 -0.14 -11.28
CA MET A 23 -9.93 -0.84 -10.14
C MET A 23 -10.82 -0.63 -8.92
N LYS A 24 -11.16 -1.72 -8.23
CA LYS A 24 -11.91 -1.64 -6.98
C LYS A 24 -11.11 -0.81 -5.97
N ALA A 25 -11.76 0.21 -5.40
CA ALA A 25 -11.16 1.00 -4.34
C ALA A 25 -10.87 0.13 -3.10
N PRO A 26 -9.86 0.49 -2.28
CA PRO A 26 -9.62 -0.17 -1.01
C PRO A 26 -10.88 -0.18 -0.14
N GLU A 27 -11.06 -1.25 0.63
CA GLU A 27 -12.12 -1.29 1.64
C GLU A 27 -11.80 -0.25 2.74
N CYS A 28 -12.82 0.45 3.21
CA CYS A 28 -12.65 1.36 4.35
C CYS A 28 -12.17 0.60 5.59
N PHE A 29 -11.22 1.18 6.30
CA PHE A 29 -10.57 0.58 7.46
C PHE A 29 -10.83 1.40 8.70
N ASP A 30 -11.37 0.78 9.76
CA ASP A 30 -11.81 1.47 10.98
C ASP A 30 -10.79 1.44 12.13
N GLY A 31 -9.68 0.70 11.97
CA GLY A 31 -8.69 0.51 13.02
C GLY A 31 -8.98 -0.65 13.99
N THR A 32 -10.00 -1.49 13.75
CA THR A 32 -10.42 -2.51 14.74
C THR A 32 -9.98 -3.93 14.43
N HIS A 33 -9.65 -4.24 13.17
CA HIS A 33 -9.28 -5.58 12.73
C HIS A 33 -7.85 -5.60 12.17
N PRO A 34 -6.85 -6.08 12.93
CA PRO A 34 -5.45 -5.94 12.54
C PRO A 34 -5.08 -6.56 11.19
N PHE A 35 -5.71 -7.68 10.83
CA PHE A 35 -5.50 -8.34 9.55
C PHE A 35 -5.95 -7.50 8.33
N LYS A 36 -6.83 -6.51 8.52
CA LYS A 36 -7.30 -5.65 7.42
C LYS A 36 -6.27 -4.61 6.97
N VAL A 37 -5.31 -4.24 7.84
CA VAL A 37 -4.28 -3.24 7.52
C VAL A 37 -3.42 -3.69 6.34
N ARG A 38 -2.99 -4.96 6.35
CA ARG A 38 -2.18 -5.53 5.27
C ARG A 38 -2.93 -5.50 3.94
N SER A 39 -4.17 -5.95 3.91
CA SER A 39 -5.00 -5.92 2.70
C SER A 39 -5.18 -4.49 2.19
N PHE A 40 -5.46 -3.54 3.09
CA PHE A 40 -5.61 -2.13 2.74
C PHE A 40 -4.37 -1.58 2.04
N ILE A 41 -3.18 -1.77 2.61
CA ILE A 41 -1.89 -1.33 2.02
C ILE A 41 -1.67 -1.99 0.66
N GLN A 42 -1.89 -3.31 0.53
CA GLN A 42 -1.71 -4.03 -0.74
C GLN A 42 -2.63 -3.51 -1.84
N TYR A 43 -3.88 -3.18 -1.53
CA TYR A 43 -4.80 -2.58 -2.51
C TYR A 43 -4.36 -1.17 -2.92
N CYS A 44 -3.88 -0.37 -1.98
CA CYS A 44 -3.30 0.94 -2.29
C CYS A 44 -2.11 0.81 -3.23
N GLU A 45 -1.14 -0.07 -2.92
CA GLU A 45 0.03 -0.30 -3.77
C GLU A 45 -0.33 -0.76 -5.18
N LEU A 46 -1.29 -1.69 -5.28
CA LEU A 46 -1.78 -2.16 -6.58
C LEU A 46 -2.30 -0.99 -7.44
N ILE A 47 -3.06 -0.06 -6.83
CA ILE A 47 -3.58 1.13 -7.51
C ILE A 47 -2.46 2.08 -7.91
N PHE A 48 -1.48 2.29 -7.02
CA PHE A 48 -0.35 3.17 -7.30
C PHE A 48 0.53 2.65 -8.44
N HIS A 49 0.77 1.34 -8.48
CA HIS A 49 1.50 0.68 -9.55
C HIS A 49 0.74 0.65 -10.87
N ASN A 50 -0.59 0.61 -10.84
CA ASN A 50 -1.43 0.68 -12.02
C ASN A 50 -1.49 2.09 -12.64
N ASP A 51 -1.43 3.16 -11.82
CA ASP A 51 -1.42 4.55 -12.31
C ASP A 51 -0.22 5.36 -11.81
N PRO A 52 1.01 5.01 -12.24
CA PRO A 52 2.23 5.63 -11.75
C PRO A 52 2.32 7.12 -12.09
N ALA A 53 1.64 7.58 -13.15
CA ALA A 53 1.59 8.99 -13.50
C ALA A 53 0.80 9.82 -12.46
N ASN A 54 -0.34 9.29 -12.00
CA ASN A 54 -1.12 9.96 -10.94
C ASN A 54 -0.50 9.76 -9.56
N PHE A 55 0.17 8.63 -9.30
CA PHE A 55 0.78 8.32 -8.01
C PHE A 55 2.31 8.46 -8.00
N SER A 56 2.82 9.41 -8.78
CA SER A 56 4.25 9.67 -8.94
C SER A 56 4.96 10.24 -7.71
N GLN A 57 4.21 10.70 -6.71
CA GLN A 57 4.74 11.29 -5.49
C GLN A 57 4.08 10.63 -4.28
N ASP A 58 4.87 10.38 -3.24
CA ASP A 58 4.39 9.77 -2.00
C ASP A 58 3.25 10.55 -1.36
N ARG A 59 3.29 11.88 -1.43
CA ARG A 59 2.19 12.70 -0.96
C ARG A 59 0.85 12.36 -1.62
N LYS A 60 0.83 12.09 -2.92
CA LYS A 60 -0.40 11.70 -3.64
C LYS A 60 -0.89 10.33 -3.19
N LYS A 61 0.03 9.40 -2.95
CA LYS A 61 -0.26 8.06 -2.41
C LYS A 61 -0.88 8.15 -1.03
N VAL A 62 -0.24 8.89 -0.12
CA VAL A 62 -0.73 9.05 1.25
C VAL A 62 -2.08 9.75 1.26
N LEU A 63 -2.25 10.87 0.55
CA LEU A 63 -3.55 11.56 0.48
C LEU A 63 -4.68 10.66 -0.02
N TYR A 64 -4.42 9.85 -1.04
CA TYR A 64 -5.37 8.83 -1.49
C TYR A 64 -5.68 7.81 -0.40
N ALA A 65 -4.66 7.23 0.24
CA ALA A 65 -4.88 6.28 1.32
C ALA A 65 -5.67 6.89 2.49
N THR A 66 -5.45 8.17 2.83
CA THR A 66 -6.16 8.85 3.92
C THR A 66 -7.64 9.10 3.66
N SER A 67 -8.17 8.88 2.44
CA SER A 67 -9.61 9.02 2.17
C SER A 67 -10.45 7.79 2.58
N PHE A 68 -9.81 6.69 2.98
CA PHE A 68 -10.47 5.41 3.31
C PHE A 68 -10.59 5.08 4.81
N PRO A 69 -9.70 5.57 5.70
CA PRO A 69 -9.88 5.42 7.13
C PRO A 69 -11.22 5.95 7.62
N ILE A 70 -11.87 5.16 8.48
CA ILE A 70 -13.07 5.54 9.23
C ILE A 70 -12.82 5.31 10.72
N GLY A 71 -13.77 5.67 11.59
CA GLY A 71 -13.72 5.32 13.01
C GLY A 71 -12.42 5.77 13.71
N ARG A 72 -11.70 4.83 14.34
CA ARG A 72 -10.47 5.13 15.10
C ARG A 72 -9.30 5.51 14.19
N ALA A 73 -9.21 4.88 13.01
CA ALA A 73 -8.17 5.20 12.04
C ALA A 73 -8.33 6.63 11.49
N ALA A 74 -9.57 7.08 11.26
CA ALA A 74 -9.84 8.47 10.86
C ALA A 74 -9.41 9.48 11.94
N LYS A 75 -9.73 9.22 13.22
CA LYS A 75 -9.31 10.08 14.33
C LYS A 75 -7.79 10.18 14.46
N TRP A 76 -7.07 9.10 14.17
CA TRP A 76 -5.61 9.11 14.21
C TRP A 76 -4.99 9.98 13.11
N ILE A 77 -5.55 9.99 11.90
CA ILE A 77 -4.99 10.74 10.78
C ILE A 77 -5.39 12.23 10.77
N GLU A 78 -6.50 12.57 11.43
CA GLU A 78 -7.07 13.93 11.49
C GLU A 78 -6.09 15.05 11.89
N PRO A 79 -5.21 14.89 12.90
CA PRO A 79 -4.25 15.93 13.25
C PRO A 79 -3.27 16.24 12.11
N TYR A 80 -2.93 15.24 11.30
CA TYR A 80 -2.04 15.42 10.16
C TYR A 80 -2.74 16.15 9.00
N LEU A 81 -4.02 15.87 8.80
CA LEU A 81 -4.86 16.54 7.80
C LEU A 81 -5.13 18.01 8.15
N SER A 82 -5.02 18.39 9.42
CA SER A 82 -5.16 19.80 9.85
C SER A 82 -4.01 20.70 9.36
N ASN A 83 -2.89 20.12 8.92
CA ASN A 83 -1.75 20.86 8.38
C ASN A 83 -1.32 20.28 7.01
N LEU A 84 -2.23 20.33 6.04
CA LEU A 84 -1.94 19.96 4.65
C LEU A 84 -0.83 20.81 4.03
N ALA A 85 -0.61 22.05 4.47
CA ALA A 85 0.44 22.90 3.90
C ALA A 85 1.87 22.46 4.27
N ASN A 86 2.03 21.52 5.21
CA ASN A 86 3.35 21.06 5.63
C ASN A 86 4.10 20.37 4.48
N LYS A 87 5.33 20.85 4.23
CA LYS A 87 6.24 20.36 3.17
C LYS A 87 7.43 19.57 3.70
N ASP A 88 7.53 19.40 5.02
CA ASP A 88 8.61 18.62 5.63
C ASP A 88 8.55 17.17 5.10
N PRO A 89 9.65 16.64 4.52
CA PRO A 89 9.70 15.25 4.05
C PRO A 89 9.46 14.21 5.15
N SER A 90 9.76 14.54 6.41
CA SER A 90 9.50 13.69 7.58
C SER A 90 8.05 13.77 8.07
N TYR A 91 7.23 14.65 7.49
CA TYR A 91 5.82 14.73 7.81
C TYR A 91 5.07 13.52 7.24
N LEU A 92 4.17 12.92 8.05
CA LEU A 92 3.45 11.70 7.70
C LEU A 92 2.79 11.75 6.31
N LEU A 93 2.18 12.87 5.95
CA LEU A 93 1.48 13.02 4.66
C LEU A 93 2.41 13.11 3.45
N ASN A 94 3.72 13.24 3.64
CA ASN A 94 4.69 13.42 2.57
C ASN A 94 5.56 12.17 2.33
N SER A 95 5.40 11.10 3.13
CA SER A 95 6.18 9.86 3.02
C SER A 95 5.28 8.63 3.10
N TRP A 96 5.25 7.84 2.02
CA TRP A 96 4.46 6.60 1.99
C TRP A 96 5.01 5.58 3.00
N GLN A 97 6.32 5.45 3.06
CA GLN A 97 7.00 4.54 3.99
C GLN A 97 6.68 4.87 5.46
N LEU A 98 6.69 6.14 5.83
CA LEU A 98 6.36 6.56 7.19
C LEU A 98 4.88 6.30 7.50
N PHE A 99 3.99 6.61 6.56
CA PHE A 99 2.56 6.33 6.69
C PHE A 99 2.29 4.84 6.91
N GLU A 100 2.85 3.99 6.05
CA GLU A 100 2.71 2.54 6.12
C GLU A 100 3.24 1.99 7.46
N SER A 101 4.45 2.38 7.86
CA SER A 101 5.07 1.95 9.11
C SER A 101 4.22 2.31 10.33
N GLN A 102 3.72 3.55 10.39
CA GLN A 102 2.85 4.00 11.48
C GLN A 102 1.50 3.27 11.48
N LEU A 103 0.94 3.00 10.29
CA LEU A 103 -0.32 2.27 10.16
C LEU A 103 -0.18 0.84 10.71
N PHE A 104 0.90 0.13 10.36
CA PHE A 104 1.18 -1.19 10.93
C PHE A 104 1.49 -1.15 12.42
N THR A 105 2.22 -0.14 12.89
CA THR A 105 2.55 0.00 14.32
C THR A 105 1.30 0.21 15.17
N LEU A 106 0.35 0.99 14.69
CA LEU A 106 -0.83 1.37 15.46
C LEU A 106 -2.00 0.41 15.32
N PHE A 107 -2.14 -0.19 14.13
CA PHE A 107 -3.32 -0.98 13.80
C PHE A 107 -3.01 -2.41 13.37
N GLY A 108 -1.74 -2.77 13.17
CA GLY A 108 -1.32 -4.13 12.86
C GLY A 108 -1.36 -5.05 14.09
N ASP A 109 -1.20 -6.36 13.86
CA ASP A 109 -1.10 -7.32 14.95
C ASP A 109 0.36 -7.33 15.45
N PRO A 110 0.64 -6.94 16.71
CA PRO A 110 2.01 -6.92 17.23
C PRO A 110 2.65 -8.31 17.29
N ASN A 111 1.84 -9.38 17.21
CA ASN A 111 2.30 -10.76 17.18
C ASN A 111 2.21 -11.38 15.78
N GLU A 112 1.97 -10.60 14.73
CA GLU A 112 1.77 -11.10 13.36
C GLU A 112 2.89 -12.05 12.91
N VAL A 113 4.15 -11.68 13.14
CA VAL A 113 5.31 -12.49 12.77
C VAL A 113 5.33 -13.81 13.54
N ARG A 114 5.25 -13.74 14.88
CA ARG A 114 5.25 -14.95 15.74
C ARG A 114 4.08 -15.88 15.43
N LYS A 115 2.92 -15.31 15.12
CA LYS A 115 1.72 -16.06 14.73
C LYS A 115 1.94 -16.74 13.38
N ALA A 116 2.49 -16.02 12.40
CA ALA A 116 2.81 -16.59 11.10
C ALA A 116 3.88 -17.69 11.17
N GLU A 117 4.90 -17.54 12.02
CA GLU A 117 5.90 -18.58 12.29
C GLU A 117 5.25 -19.84 12.88
N SER A 118 4.42 -19.68 13.91
CA SER A 118 3.71 -20.80 14.53
C SER A 118 2.74 -21.50 13.56
N GLU A 119 2.02 -20.73 12.74
CA GLU A 119 1.14 -21.26 11.69
C GLU A 119 1.94 -21.99 10.60
N LEU A 120 3.13 -21.49 10.24
CA LEU A 120 4.03 -22.10 9.27
C LEU A 120 4.59 -23.43 9.79
N ASP A 121 5.03 -23.47 11.04
CA ASP A 121 5.52 -24.68 11.71
C ASP A 121 4.45 -25.77 11.79
N ALA A 122 3.19 -25.37 11.95
CA ALA A 122 2.03 -26.27 11.97
C ALA A 122 1.49 -26.63 10.57
N LEU A 123 1.93 -25.96 9.50
CA LEU A 123 1.36 -26.14 8.16
C LEU A 123 1.73 -27.52 7.58
N ARG A 124 0.73 -28.33 7.24
CA ARG A 124 0.92 -29.67 6.65
C ARG A 124 -0.03 -29.88 5.47
N LEU A 125 0.46 -30.53 4.42
CA LEU A 125 -0.39 -31.05 3.36
C LEU A 125 -1.13 -32.28 3.91
N LYS A 126 -2.43 -32.16 4.12
CA LYS A 126 -3.27 -33.27 4.60
C LYS A 126 -3.43 -34.32 3.50
N GLU A 127 -3.67 -35.57 3.90
CA GLU A 127 -4.02 -36.64 2.98
C GLU A 127 -5.31 -36.28 2.21
N GLY A 128 -5.29 -36.42 0.88
CA GLY A 128 -6.36 -35.95 0.01
C GLY A 128 -6.46 -34.42 -0.14
N GLY A 129 -5.53 -33.65 0.44
CA GLY A 129 -5.51 -32.19 0.36
C GLY A 129 -5.03 -31.66 -1.00
N HIS A 130 -5.52 -30.48 -1.38
CA HIS A 130 -5.09 -29.81 -2.60
C HIS A 130 -3.74 -29.13 -2.40
N PHE A 131 -2.74 -29.53 -3.19
CA PHE A 131 -1.40 -28.93 -3.17
C PHE A 131 -1.41 -27.42 -3.42
N SER A 132 -2.31 -26.93 -4.27
CA SER A 132 -2.47 -25.50 -4.55
C SER A 132 -2.84 -24.69 -3.31
N LEU A 133 -3.70 -25.22 -2.43
CA LEU A 133 -4.08 -24.56 -1.18
C LEU A 133 -2.89 -24.50 -0.21
N TYR A 134 -2.19 -25.62 -0.04
CA TYR A 134 -0.99 -25.66 0.79
C TYR A 134 0.06 -24.64 0.33
N ILE A 135 0.33 -24.56 -0.97
CA ILE A 135 1.29 -23.58 -1.52
C ILE A 135 0.82 -22.14 -1.34
N ALA A 136 -0.48 -21.88 -1.47
CA ALA A 136 -1.04 -20.55 -1.22
C ALA A 136 -0.85 -20.13 0.24
N ASP A 137 -1.18 -21.01 1.19
CA ASP A 137 -1.02 -20.78 2.63
C ASP A 137 0.45 -20.59 3.00
N PHE A 138 1.34 -21.47 2.50
CA PHE A 138 2.78 -21.37 2.72
C PHE A 138 3.34 -20.02 2.26
N ARG A 139 3.01 -19.59 1.03
CA ARG A 139 3.48 -18.31 0.49
C ARG A 139 2.95 -17.12 1.26
N SER A 140 1.69 -17.17 1.67
CA SER A 140 1.08 -16.13 2.51
C SER A 140 1.82 -15.99 3.84
N LEU A 141 2.11 -17.11 4.53
CA LEU A 141 2.81 -17.13 5.81
C LEU A 141 4.26 -16.63 5.68
N VAL A 142 5.00 -17.10 4.67
CA VAL A 142 6.39 -16.63 4.44
C VAL A 142 6.42 -15.13 4.15
N SER A 143 5.47 -14.59 3.37
CA SER A 143 5.36 -13.15 3.13
C SER A 143 5.02 -12.35 4.40
N ARG A 144 4.30 -12.93 5.36
CA ARG A 144 4.00 -12.28 6.64
C ARG A 144 5.24 -12.13 7.51
N ILE A 145 6.14 -13.10 7.47
CA ILE A 145 7.41 -13.10 8.19
C ILE A 145 8.42 -12.14 7.54
N GLY A 146 8.59 -12.23 6.21
CA GLY A 146 9.63 -11.48 5.49
C GLY A 146 9.37 -9.98 5.31
N ASN A 147 8.11 -9.52 5.40
CA ASN A 147 7.76 -8.11 5.19
C ASN A 147 7.74 -7.27 6.48
N LEU A 148 8.05 -7.86 7.64
CA LEU A 148 8.02 -7.20 8.95
C LEU A 148 9.37 -7.26 9.69
N GLY A 149 10.39 -7.86 9.08
CA GLY A 149 11.75 -8.01 9.60
C GLY A 149 12.74 -7.03 8.98
#